data_AF-A0A2K4AGY5-F1
#
_entry.id   AF-A0A2K4AGY5-F1
#
_cell.length_a   1.000
_cell.length_b   1.000
_cell.length_c   1.000
_cell.angle_alpha   90.00
_cell.angle_beta   90.00
_cell.angle_gamma   90.00
#
_symmetry.space_group_name_H-M   'P 1'
#
loop_
_entity.id
_entity.type
_entity.pdbx_description
1 polymer ?
#
loop_
_entity_poly.entity_id
_entity_poly.type
_entity_poly.pdbx_seq_one_letter_code
_entity_poly.pdbx_strand_id
1 'polypeptide(L)'
;KEDAKQDVDKRVQALIDAIDQNPNLTDKEKQALKDKINQILEQGHNDINNAMTKEEIEQAKEHLAQALQAIKDLVRTKEDAKQDVDKRVQALIDA
;
A
#
# COMPACT_ATOMS: atom_id res chain seq x y z
N LYS A 1 -12.05 -19.65 -2.83
CA LYS A 1 -12.40 -18.24 -2.55
C LYS A 1 -11.88 -17.80 -1.19
N GLU A 2 -12.08 -18.59 -0.13
CA GLU A 2 -11.54 -18.26 1.20
C GLU A 2 -10.01 -18.18 1.21
N ASP A 3 -9.32 -19.15 0.60
CA ASP A 3 -7.85 -19.10 0.46
C ASP A 3 -7.38 -17.83 -0.27
N ALA A 4 -8.11 -17.43 -1.32
CA ALA A 4 -7.80 -16.22 -2.08
C ALA A 4 -7.96 -14.95 -1.23
N LYS A 5 -8.98 -14.89 -0.36
CA LYS A 5 -9.16 -13.79 0.59
C LYS A 5 -8.04 -13.75 1.62
N GLN A 6 -7.71 -14.88 2.22
CA GLN A 6 -6.61 -14.97 3.19
C GLN A 6 -5.27 -14.57 2.59
N ASP A 7 -5.01 -14.93 1.32
CA ASP A 7 -3.81 -14.52 0.61
C ASP A 7 -3.76 -12.99 0.42
N VAL A 8 -4.87 -12.34 0.04
CA VAL A 8 -4.89 -10.88 -0.10
C VAL A 8 -4.81 -10.17 1.26
N ASP A 9 -5.45 -10.72 2.31
CA ASP A 9 -5.38 -10.19 3.67
C ASP A 9 -3.95 -10.14 4.18
N LYS A 10 -3.19 -11.24 4.00
CA LYS A 10 -1.77 -11.29 4.40
C LYS A 10 -0.93 -10.25 3.66
N ARG A 11 -1.18 -10.05 2.37
CA ARG A 11 -0.45 -9.06 1.55
C ARG A 11 -0.77 -7.64 1.96
N VAL A 12 -2.04 -7.37 2.28
CA VAL A 12 -2.49 -6.08 2.80
C VAL A 12 -1.89 -5.81 4.18
N GLN A 13 -1.97 -6.76 5.10
CA GLN A 13 -1.42 -6.59 6.45
C GLN A 13 0.09 -6.30 6.41
N ALA A 14 0.85 -7.04 5.59
CA ALA A 14 2.28 -6.78 5.42
C ALA A 14 2.59 -5.37 4.91
N LEU A 15 1.73 -4.79 4.06
CA LEU A 15 1.89 -3.41 3.59
C LEU A 15 1.51 -2.40 4.67
N ILE A 16 0.44 -2.65 5.42
CA ILE A 16 0.04 -1.81 6.57
C ILE A 16 1.17 -1.75 7.59
N ASP A 17 1.74 -2.90 7.95
CA ASP A 17 2.85 -3.00 8.90
C ASP A 17 4.07 -2.22 8.41
N ALA A 18 4.40 -2.32 7.12
CA ALA A 18 5.50 -1.57 6.51
C ALA A 18 5.27 -0.04 6.56
N ILE A 19 4.02 0.42 6.34
CA ILE A 19 3.65 1.83 6.47
C ILE A 19 3.74 2.29 7.92
N ASP A 20 3.32 1.45 8.85
CA ASP A 20 3.36 1.76 10.28
C ASP A 20 4.77 1.92 10.81
N GLN A 21 5.67 1.05 10.38
CA GLN A 21 7.08 1.08 10.76
C GLN A 21 7.87 2.18 10.03
N ASN A 22 7.28 2.86 9.05
CA ASN A 22 7.97 3.89 8.28
C ASN A 22 8.17 5.18 9.11
N PRO A 23 9.41 5.58 9.44
CA PRO A 23 9.68 6.78 10.23
C PRO A 23 9.57 8.08 9.40
N ASN A 24 9.56 7.99 8.07
CA ASN A 24 9.51 9.15 7.17
C ASN A 24 8.09 9.68 6.97
N LEU A 25 7.08 8.87 7.28
CA LEU A 25 5.67 9.22 7.17
C LEU A 25 5.14 9.79 8.49
N THR A 26 4.33 10.84 8.40
CA THR A 26 3.58 11.36 9.55
C THR A 26 2.41 10.45 9.90
N ASP A 27 1.91 10.50 11.14
CA ASP A 27 0.76 9.69 11.58
C ASP A 27 -0.48 9.91 10.70
N LYS A 28 -0.70 11.15 10.25
CA LYS A 28 -1.80 11.50 9.34
C LYS A 28 -1.63 10.84 7.97
N GLU A 29 -0.41 10.83 7.43
CA GLU A 29 -0.12 10.16 6.15
C GLU A 29 -0.26 8.65 6.28
N LYS A 30 0.24 8.06 7.37
CA LYS A 30 0.05 6.64 7.67
C LYS A 30 -1.43 6.28 7.71
N GLN A 31 -2.24 7.02 8.46
CA GLN A 31 -3.67 6.76 8.54
C GLN A 31 -4.36 6.86 7.18
N ALA A 32 -4.08 7.91 6.41
CA ALA A 32 -4.67 8.07 5.07
C ALA A 32 -4.29 6.93 4.10
N LEU A 33 -3.06 6.42 4.19
CA LEU A 33 -2.62 5.28 3.38
C LEU A 33 -3.29 3.99 3.82
N LYS A 34 -3.40 3.74 5.13
CA LYS A 34 -4.12 2.57 5.68
C LYS A 34 -5.58 2.57 5.29
N ASP A 35 -6.25 3.71 5.39
CA ASP A 35 -7.66 3.85 4.99
C ASP A 35 -7.82 3.48 3.51
N LYS A 36 -6.92 3.96 2.65
CA LYS A 36 -6.93 3.63 1.21
C LYS A 36 -6.63 2.16 0.95
N ILE A 37 -5.73 1.54 1.69
CA ILE A 37 -5.43 0.11 1.59
C ILE A 37 -6.64 -0.72 2.03
N ASN A 38 -7.32 -0.35 3.11
CA ASN A 38 -8.52 -1.03 3.58
C ASN A 38 -9.65 -0.94 2.55
N GLN A 39 -9.84 0.20 1.89
CA GLN A 39 -10.80 0.34 0.79
C GLN A 39 -10.47 -0.60 -0.38
N ILE A 40 -9.19 -0.72 -0.76
CA ILE A 40 -8.75 -1.67 -1.78
C ILE A 40 -9.01 -3.11 -1.34
N LEU A 41 -8.78 -3.43 -0.07
CA LEU A 41 -9.02 -4.76 0.48
C LEU A 41 -10.50 -5.14 0.41
N GLU A 42 -11.39 -4.23 0.85
CA GLU A 42 -12.84 -4.43 0.78
C GLU A 42 -13.29 -4.63 -0.67
N GLN A 43 -12.78 -3.82 -1.61
CA GLN A 43 -13.07 -4.01 -3.03
C GLN A 43 -12.58 -5.37 -3.55
N GLY A 44 -11.35 -5.77 -3.21
CA GLY A 44 -10.81 -7.07 -3.61
C GLY A 44 -11.59 -8.25 -3.03
N HIS A 45 -12.06 -8.13 -1.78
CA HIS A 45 -12.94 -9.13 -1.17
C HIS A 45 -14.26 -9.25 -1.91
N ASN A 46 -14.86 -8.13 -2.30
CA ASN A 46 -16.09 -8.10 -3.08
C ASN A 46 -15.88 -8.73 -4.47
N ASP A 47 -14.79 -8.40 -5.15
CA ASP A 47 -14.45 -8.95 -6.46
C ASP A 47 -14.23 -10.47 -6.40
N ILE A 48 -13.48 -10.97 -5.40
CA ILE A 48 -13.26 -12.42 -5.17
C ILE A 48 -14.58 -13.14 -4.82
N ASN A 49 -15.45 -12.49 -4.05
CA ASN A 49 -16.77 -13.04 -3.72
C ASN A 49 -17.66 -13.19 -4.95
N ASN A 50 -17.66 -12.17 -5.82
CA ASN A 50 -18.49 -12.11 -7.02
C ASN A 50 -17.96 -12.97 -8.18
N ALA A 51 -16.65 -13.24 -8.22
CA ALA A 51 -16.01 -14.09 -9.24
C ALA A 51 -16.68 -15.47 -9.33
N MET A 52 -17.06 -15.94 -10.51
CA MET A 52 -17.70 -17.25 -10.69
C MET A 52 -16.69 -18.34 -11.07
N THR A 53 -15.54 -17.95 -11.60
CA THR A 53 -14.48 -18.83 -12.11
C THR A 53 -13.16 -18.64 -11.36
N LYS A 54 -12.22 -19.56 -11.57
CA LYS A 54 -10.88 -19.42 -10.97
C LYS A 54 -10.09 -18.29 -11.63
N GLU A 55 -10.27 -18.11 -12.92
CA GLU A 55 -9.67 -17.05 -13.72
C GLU A 55 -10.09 -15.67 -13.19
N GLU A 56 -11.38 -15.46 -12.91
CA GLU A 56 -11.87 -14.21 -12.31
C GLU A 56 -11.33 -13.97 -10.89
N ILE A 57 -11.14 -15.03 -10.10
CA ILE A 57 -10.50 -14.92 -8.77
C ILE A 57 -9.04 -14.46 -8.92
N GLU A 58 -8.30 -15.01 -9.88
CA GLU A 58 -6.92 -14.58 -10.11
C GLU A 58 -6.83 -13.15 -10.66
N GLN A 59 -7.75 -12.75 -11.55
CA GLN A 59 -7.86 -11.35 -11.99
C GLN A 59 -8.12 -10.40 -10.84
N ALA A 60 -9.03 -10.74 -9.92
CA ALA A 60 -9.29 -9.94 -8.73
C ALA A 60 -8.04 -9.81 -7.84
N LYS A 61 -7.29 -10.91 -7.65
CA LYS A 61 -6.01 -10.90 -6.92
C LYS A 61 -4.96 -10.03 -7.61
N GLU A 62 -4.89 -10.06 -8.94
CA GLU A 62 -3.95 -9.25 -9.73
C GLU A 62 -4.29 -7.76 -9.66
N HIS A 63 -5.55 -7.38 -9.84
CA HIS A 63 -5.99 -5.99 -9.70
C HIS A 63 -5.68 -5.43 -8.31
N LEU A 64 -5.95 -6.21 -7.25
CA LEU A 64 -5.57 -5.82 -5.89
C LEU A 64 -4.05 -5.69 -5.76
N ALA A 65 -3.27 -6.61 -6.33
CA ALA A 65 -1.81 -6.52 -6.30
C ALA A 65 -1.29 -5.23 -6.95
N GLN A 66 -1.84 -4.86 -8.11
CA GLN A 66 -1.49 -3.64 -8.83
C GLN A 66 -1.85 -2.39 -8.03
N ALA A 67 -3.04 -2.37 -7.41
CA ALA A 67 -3.48 -1.25 -6.58
C ALA A 67 -2.58 -1.08 -5.33
N LEU A 68 -2.19 -2.17 -4.68
CA LEU A 68 -1.25 -2.12 -3.57
C LEU A 68 0.16 -1.69 -4.01
N GLN A 69 0.61 -2.10 -5.20
CA GLN A 69 1.88 -1.66 -5.76
C GLN A 69 1.89 -0.14 -6.02
N ALA A 70 0.81 0.40 -6.57
CA ALA A 70 0.67 1.85 -6.76
C ALA A 70 0.76 2.63 -5.44
N ILE A 71 0.25 2.07 -4.33
CA ILE A 71 0.41 2.68 -3.00
C ILE A 71 1.87 2.62 -2.54
N LYS A 72 2.55 1.49 -2.71
CA LYS A 72 3.99 1.37 -2.38
C LYS A 72 4.82 2.40 -3.13
N ASP A 73 4.56 2.58 -4.43
CA ASP A 73 5.29 3.53 -5.26
C ASP A 73 5.03 4.99 -4.84
N LEU A 74 3.80 5.30 -4.45
CA LEU A 74 3.44 6.61 -3.89
C LEU A 74 4.18 6.90 -2.58
N VAL A 75 4.25 5.91 -1.68
CA VAL A 75 5.00 6.03 -0.41
C VAL A 75 6.47 6.30 -0.69
N ARG A 76 7.10 5.46 -1.52
CA ARG A 76 8.51 5.62 -1.89
C ARG A 76 8.80 7.00 -2.50
N THR A 77 7.96 7.45 -3.43
CA THR A 77 8.14 8.78 -4.05
C THR A 77 8.10 9.91 -3.02
N LYS A 78 7.24 9.80 -2.01
CA LYS A 78 7.19 10.78 -0.90
C LYS A 78 8.45 10.73 -0.03
N GLU A 79 8.97 9.54 0.25
CA GLU A 79 10.21 9.36 0.99
C GLU A 79 11.41 9.98 0.27
N ASP A 80 11.57 9.67 -1.01
CA ASP A 80 12.66 10.19 -1.84
C ASP A 80 12.63 11.73 -1.87
N ALA A 81 11.44 12.33 -2.04
CA ALA A 81 11.28 13.78 -2.03
C ALA A 81 11.62 14.42 -0.67
N LYS A 82 11.31 13.75 0.45
CA LYS A 82 11.63 14.23 1.80
C LYS A 82 13.14 14.19 2.05
N GLN A 83 13.79 13.09 1.68
CA GLN A 83 15.24 12.93 1.82
C GLN A 83 16.03 13.96 1.01
N ASP A 84 15.59 14.28 -0.20
CA ASP A 84 16.24 15.30 -1.03
C ASP A 84 16.13 16.71 -0.43
N VAL A 85 14.99 17.02 0.21
CA VAL A 85 14.83 18.29 0.94
C VAL A 85 15.73 18.32 2.17
N ASP A 86 15.75 17.26 2.97
CA ASP A 86 16.58 17.18 4.19
C ASP A 86 18.08 17.31 3.87
N LYS A 87 18.57 16.63 2.82
CA LYS A 87 19.96 16.77 2.34
C LYS A 87 20.30 18.21 1.94
N ARG A 88 19.38 18.89 1.24
CA ARG A 88 19.58 20.29 0.81
C ARG A 88 19.59 21.24 1.99
N VAL A 89 18.75 21.01 3.00
CA VAL A 89 18.75 21.81 4.23
C VAL A 89 20.06 21.61 5.01
N GLN A 90 20.53 20.37 5.16
CA GLN A 90 21.79 20.08 5.84
C GLN A 90 22.98 20.74 5.15
N ALA A 91 23.05 20.66 3.82
CA ALA A 91 24.12 21.28 3.04
C ALA A 91 24.17 22.82 3.16
N LEU A 92 23.05 23.48 3.46
CA LEU A 92 22.99 24.93 3.70
C LEU A 92 23.39 25.33 5.12
N ILE A 93 23.23 24.43 6.10
CA ILE A 93 23.66 24.66 7.49
C ILE A 93 25.17 24.47 7.63
N ASP A 94 25.73 23.53 6.87
CA ASP A 94 27.16 23.20 6.90
C ASP A 94 28.03 24.14 6.02
N ALA A 95 27.42 25.10 5.32
CA ALA A 95 28.06 26.07 4.42
C ALA A 95 28.15 27.47 5.05
#